data_AF-A0A925FSY9-F1
#
_entry.id   AF-A0A925FSY9-F1
#
_cell.length_a   1.000
_cell.length_b   1.000
_cell.length_c   1.000
_cell.angle_alpha   90.00
_cell.angle_beta   90.00
_cell.angle_gamma   90.00
#
_symmetry.space_group_name_H-M   'P 1'
#
loop_
_entity.id
_entity.type
_entity.pdbx_description
1 polymer ?
#
loop_
_entity_poly.entity_id
_entity_poly.type
_entity_poly.pdbx_seq_one_letter_code
_entity_poly.pdbx_strand_id
1 'polypeptide(L)'
;MKNPKYKFVIVILAFIIGVVGVWISEFLPSLMFSNTQSNFSILTEIPLADDAFIEQTFESFEIKVDQTPNNATDLGVFNPSGDYHPLNRPTEESERFVHFDLEVKRKKRKLVAWGDVRGVQASYKFTSVSVTEKHLKFSTGKVGGVSYDFDGKFLGIGDFASQSLGNGNLMLEGTLRKFVDGKKVMDVSTSFVYFPGC
;
A
#
# COMPACT_ATOMS: atom_id res chain seq x y z
N MET A 1 66.88 7.91 -15.15
CA MET A 1 66.11 9.15 -14.92
C MET A 1 64.71 8.80 -14.41
N LYS A 2 64.44 8.97 -13.11
CA LYS A 2 63.13 8.68 -12.48
C LYS A 2 62.22 9.90 -12.64
N ASN A 3 61.14 9.74 -13.40
CA ASN A 3 60.21 10.81 -13.76
C ASN A 3 59.40 11.24 -12.51
N PRO A 4 59.54 12.47 -11.99
CA PRO A 4 58.98 12.88 -10.70
C PRO A 4 57.43 12.99 -10.70
N LYS A 5 56.80 12.98 -11.88
CA LYS A 5 55.35 13.15 -12.04
C LYS A 5 54.51 11.98 -11.48
N TYR A 6 55.07 10.77 -11.37
CA TYR A 6 54.32 9.60 -10.88
C TYR A 6 54.17 9.56 -9.36
N LYS A 7 55.05 10.23 -8.60
CA LYS A 7 54.97 10.24 -7.14
C LYS A 7 53.75 11.02 -6.64
N PHE A 8 53.35 12.06 -7.36
CA PHE A 8 52.22 12.91 -6.96
C PHE A 8 50.87 12.21 -7.17
N VAL A 9 50.74 11.43 -8.25
CA VAL A 9 49.50 10.70 -8.58
C VAL A 9 49.22 9.59 -7.55
N ILE A 10 50.26 8.89 -7.09
CA ILE A 10 50.11 7.80 -6.12
C ILE A 10 49.64 8.32 -4.75
N VAL A 11 50.13 9.48 -4.32
CA VAL A 11 49.73 10.09 -3.04
C VAL A 11 48.26 10.54 -3.06
N ILE A 12 47.80 11.11 -4.18
CA ILE A 12 46.39 11.52 -4.33
C ILE A 12 45.47 10.30 -4.34
N LEU A 13 45.85 9.22 -5.05
CA LEU A 13 45.03 8.00 -5.12
C LEU A 13 44.90 7.33 -3.74
N ALA A 14 45.98 7.27 -2.96
CA ALA A 14 45.97 6.73 -1.60
C ALA A 14 45.11 7.58 -0.65
N PHE A 15 45.10 8.91 -0.81
CA PHE A 15 44.28 9.81 0.00
C PHE A 15 42.78 9.66 -0.29
N ILE A 16 42.40 9.49 -1.57
CA ILE A 16 41.00 9.25 -1.94
C ILE A 16 40.49 7.90 -1.38
N ILE A 17 41.31 6.84 -1.45
CA ILE A 17 40.95 5.53 -0.88
C ILE A 17 40.81 5.61 0.66
N GLY A 18 41.69 6.37 1.33
CA GLY A 18 41.61 6.58 2.78
C GLY A 18 40.36 7.36 3.22
N VAL A 19 39.97 8.42 2.50
CA VAL A 19 38.78 9.22 2.82
C VAL A 19 37.49 8.45 2.55
N VAL A 20 37.44 7.63 1.51
CA VAL A 20 36.29 6.75 1.23
C VAL A 20 36.18 5.61 2.27
N GLY A 21 37.32 5.07 2.74
CA GLY A 21 37.33 4.00 3.73
C GLY A 21 36.79 4.41 5.12
N VAL A 22 37.06 5.64 5.55
CA VAL A 22 36.58 6.16 6.86
C VAL A 22 35.09 6.51 6.82
N TRP A 23 34.55 6.93 5.67
CA TRP A 23 33.12 7.25 5.53
C TRP A 23 32.21 6.01 5.49
N ILE A 24 32.75 4.83 5.17
CA ILE A 24 31.97 3.57 5.12
C ILE A 24 31.83 2.94 6.51
N SER A 25 32.71 3.26 7.47
CA SER A 25 32.65 2.68 8.82
C SER A 25 31.65 3.35 9.77
N GLU A 26 31.17 4.57 9.47
CA GLU A 26 30.16 5.27 10.29
C GLU A 26 28.72 5.07 9.78
N PHE A 27 28.53 4.40 8.65
CA PHE A 27 27.22 4.16 8.03
C PHE A 27 26.82 2.68 7.99
N LEU A 28 27.17 1.94 9.05
CA LEU A 28 26.64 0.59 9.29
C LEU A 28 26.20 0.44 10.75
N PRO A 29 24.99 0.90 11.11
CA PRO A 29 24.32 0.36 12.28
C PRO A 29 23.85 -1.06 11.97
N SER A 30 24.67 -2.02 12.38
CA SER A 30 24.26 -3.27 13.02
C SER A 30 22.97 -3.91 12.49
N LEU A 31 23.08 -4.64 11.38
CA LEU A 31 22.24 -5.82 11.12
C LEU A 31 22.65 -6.93 12.13
N MET A 32 22.25 -6.76 13.39
CA MET A 32 22.17 -7.88 14.32
C MET A 32 20.89 -8.63 14.00
N PHE A 33 21.03 -9.67 13.18
CA PHE A 33 20.05 -10.74 13.07
C PHE A 33 19.91 -11.42 14.45
N SER A 34 18.90 -11.04 15.22
CA SER A 34 18.38 -11.89 16.30
C SER A 34 17.52 -12.98 15.66
N ASN A 35 18.19 -14.05 15.21
CA ASN A 35 17.56 -15.32 14.88
C ASN A 35 16.99 -15.93 16.16
N THR A 36 15.75 -15.55 16.51
CA THR A 36 15.01 -16.18 17.58
C THR A 36 14.38 -17.43 17.00
N GLN A 37 15.15 -18.52 17.03
CA GLN A 37 14.68 -19.86 16.75
C GLN A 37 13.71 -20.26 17.86
N SER A 38 12.43 -19.97 17.67
CA SER A 38 11.37 -20.48 18.55
C SER A 38 11.18 -21.97 18.27
N ASN A 39 11.88 -22.79 19.05
CA ASN A 39 11.56 -24.20 19.19
C ASN A 39 10.20 -24.30 19.89
N PHE A 40 9.13 -24.39 19.10
CA PHE A 40 7.82 -24.80 19.58
C PHE A 40 7.56 -26.25 19.16
N SER A 41 8.09 -27.18 19.94
CA SER A 41 7.71 -28.59 19.86
C SER A 41 6.46 -28.78 20.71
N ILE A 42 5.29 -28.74 20.08
CA ILE A 42 4.09 -29.40 20.62
C ILE A 42 3.76 -30.55 19.67
N LEU A 43 4.33 -31.71 19.99
CA LEU A 43 3.80 -33.00 19.56
C LEU A 43 2.59 -33.29 20.43
N THR A 44 1.41 -32.89 19.97
CA THR A 44 0.17 -33.50 20.43
C THR A 44 -0.14 -34.63 19.47
N GLU A 45 -0.05 -35.86 19.96
CA GLU A 45 -0.56 -37.05 19.29
C GLU A 45 -2.05 -36.86 19.05
N ILE A 46 -2.42 -36.77 17.77
CA ILE A 46 -3.82 -36.79 17.34
C ILE A 46 -4.21 -38.27 17.27
N PRO A 47 -5.23 -38.73 18.01
CA PRO A 47 -5.75 -40.06 17.83
C PRO A 47 -6.30 -40.19 16.41
N LEU A 48 -5.80 -41.19 15.69
CA LEU A 48 -6.27 -41.64 14.39
C LEU A 48 -7.72 -42.13 14.57
N ALA A 49 -8.68 -41.23 14.36
CA ALA A 49 -10.08 -41.58 14.31
C ALA A 49 -10.38 -42.12 12.90
N ASP A 50 -10.91 -43.34 12.89
CA ASP A 50 -11.23 -44.13 11.71
C ASP A 50 -12.06 -43.35 10.68
N ASP A 51 -11.70 -43.60 9.43
CA ASP A 51 -12.29 -43.07 8.21
C ASP A 51 -13.82 -43.25 8.17
N ALA A 52 -14.53 -42.19 8.51
CA ALA A 52 -15.89 -41.96 8.04
C ALA A 52 -15.84 -40.84 7.00
N PHE A 53 -15.56 -41.24 5.76
CA PHE A 53 -15.63 -40.40 4.57
C PHE A 53 -17.10 -39.96 4.39
N ILE A 54 -17.46 -38.82 4.97
CA ILE A 54 -18.74 -38.17 4.68
C ILE A 54 -18.57 -37.49 3.32
N GLU A 55 -19.09 -38.14 2.27
CA GLU A 55 -19.47 -37.44 1.04
C GLU A 55 -20.54 -36.41 1.41
N GLN A 56 -20.11 -35.25 1.86
CA GLN A 56 -21.00 -34.11 2.03
C GLN A 56 -21.29 -33.62 0.61
N THR A 57 -22.34 -34.20 0.03
CA THR A 57 -22.96 -33.71 -1.19
C THR A 57 -23.27 -32.24 -0.96
N PHE A 58 -22.45 -31.36 -1.53
CA PHE A 58 -22.73 -29.94 -1.61
C PHE A 58 -23.96 -29.81 -2.50
N GLU A 59 -25.15 -29.84 -1.90
CA GLU A 59 -26.32 -29.27 -2.52
C GLU A 59 -25.97 -27.82 -2.82
N SER A 60 -25.78 -27.55 -4.12
CA SER A 60 -25.67 -26.21 -4.65
C SER A 60 -26.86 -25.41 -4.15
N PHE A 61 -26.65 -24.60 -3.12
CA PHE A 61 -27.56 -23.53 -2.77
C PHE A 61 -27.55 -22.55 -3.95
N GLU A 62 -28.47 -22.75 -4.89
CA GLU A 62 -28.91 -21.68 -5.77
C GLU A 62 -29.47 -20.59 -4.87
N ILE A 63 -28.61 -19.63 -4.51
CA ILE A 63 -29.08 -18.34 -4.03
C ILE A 63 -29.84 -17.75 -5.22
N LYS A 64 -31.16 -17.95 -5.22
CA LYS A 64 -32.07 -17.16 -6.05
C LYS A 64 -32.01 -15.74 -5.51
N VAL A 65 -30.99 -15.02 -5.95
CA VAL A 65 -30.96 -13.57 -5.88
C VAL A 65 -32.19 -13.15 -6.68
N ASP A 66 -33.24 -12.79 -5.96
CA ASP A 66 -34.43 -12.17 -6.54
C ASP A 66 -33.99 -10.83 -7.12
N GLN A 67 -33.47 -10.89 -8.34
CA GLN A 67 -33.13 -9.72 -9.15
C GLN A 67 -34.44 -9.16 -9.70
N THR A 68 -35.30 -8.68 -8.81
CA THR A 68 -36.35 -7.76 -9.22
C THR A 68 -35.66 -6.43 -9.56
N PRO A 69 -35.64 -5.96 -10.81
CA PRO A 69 -34.94 -4.74 -11.21
C PRO A 69 -35.78 -3.53 -10.80
N ASN A 70 -35.80 -3.24 -9.50
CA ASN A 70 -36.67 -2.24 -8.91
C ASN A 70 -35.92 -0.92 -8.87
N ASN A 71 -36.10 -0.15 -9.94
CA ASN A 71 -35.58 1.20 -10.15
C ASN A 71 -34.06 1.30 -10.30
N ALA A 72 -33.64 1.93 -11.40
CA ALA A 72 -32.39 2.66 -11.43
C ALA A 72 -32.47 3.76 -10.36
N THR A 73 -32.24 3.37 -9.11
CA THR A 73 -32.12 4.25 -7.96
C THR A 73 -31.11 5.31 -8.31
N ASP A 74 -31.49 6.56 -8.06
CA ASP A 74 -30.62 7.72 -8.09
C ASP A 74 -29.34 7.41 -7.32
N LEU A 75 -28.30 6.95 -8.03
CA LEU A 75 -27.00 6.63 -7.45
C LEU A 75 -26.28 7.91 -6.98
N GLY A 76 -26.92 9.07 -7.11
CA GLY A 76 -26.39 10.35 -6.72
C GLY A 76 -25.25 10.83 -7.63
N VAL A 77 -24.73 11.99 -7.28
CA VAL A 77 -23.57 12.57 -7.94
C VAL A 77 -22.32 11.81 -7.53
N PHE A 78 -21.47 11.44 -8.51
CA PHE A 78 -20.21 10.73 -8.23
C PHE A 78 -19.39 11.41 -7.11
N ASN A 79 -19.22 10.69 -6.01
CA ASN A 79 -18.53 11.13 -4.81
C ASN A 79 -17.78 9.94 -4.17
N PRO A 80 -16.47 9.83 -4.40
CA PRO A 80 -15.66 8.75 -3.86
C PRO A 80 -15.01 9.13 -2.52
N SER A 81 -15.57 10.10 -1.77
CA SER A 81 -14.96 10.54 -0.52
C SER A 81 -15.05 9.46 0.57
N GLY A 82 -13.97 9.23 1.31
CA GLY A 82 -13.89 8.28 2.42
C GLY A 82 -12.51 7.62 2.57
N ASP A 83 -12.47 6.60 3.41
CA ASP A 83 -11.26 5.87 3.78
C ASP A 83 -11.09 4.60 2.93
N TYR A 84 -9.86 4.37 2.46
CA TYR A 84 -9.52 3.25 1.58
C TYR A 84 -8.45 2.37 2.22
N HIS A 85 -8.84 1.14 2.56
CA HIS A 85 -7.96 0.16 3.19
C HIS A 85 -7.55 -0.93 2.19
N PRO A 86 -6.24 -1.22 2.04
CA PRO A 86 -5.80 -2.27 1.13
C PRO A 86 -6.28 -3.65 1.64
N LEU A 87 -6.82 -4.49 0.75
CA LEU A 87 -7.26 -5.84 1.09
C LEU A 87 -6.07 -6.74 1.43
N ASN A 88 -5.01 -6.63 0.63
CA ASN A 88 -3.75 -7.30 0.93
C ASN A 88 -2.96 -6.38 1.85
N ARG A 89 -3.02 -6.65 3.17
CA ARG A 89 -2.05 -6.05 4.08
C ARG A 89 -0.68 -6.51 3.64
N PRO A 90 0.20 -5.59 3.26
CA PRO A 90 1.51 -6.00 2.82
C PRO A 90 2.24 -6.57 4.09
N THR A 91 3.24 -7.44 3.88
CA THR A 91 3.98 -8.19 4.94
C THR A 91 4.57 -7.30 6.05
N GLU A 92 5.10 -7.89 7.14
CA GLU A 92 5.69 -7.12 8.26
C GLU A 92 6.67 -6.00 7.83
N GLU A 93 7.43 -6.19 6.73
CA GLU A 93 8.34 -5.16 6.19
C GLU A 93 7.64 -3.91 5.58
N SER A 94 6.33 -3.99 5.37
CA SER A 94 5.49 -2.97 4.75
C SER A 94 4.43 -2.40 5.70
N GLU A 95 4.55 -2.74 7.00
CA GLU A 95 3.76 -2.33 8.18
C GLU A 95 3.43 -0.84 8.31
N ARG A 96 3.92 0.02 7.42
CA ARG A 96 3.77 1.48 7.53
C ARG A 96 2.67 2.07 6.66
N PHE A 97 2.01 1.30 5.79
CA PHE A 97 0.84 1.80 5.05
C PHE A 97 -0.43 1.15 5.62
N VAL A 98 -1.28 1.96 6.25
CA VAL A 98 -2.51 1.46 6.90
C VAL A 98 -3.71 1.67 5.98
N HIS A 99 -3.87 2.89 5.45
CA HIS A 99 -4.95 3.30 4.55
C HIS A 99 -4.63 4.69 3.97
N PHE A 100 -5.49 5.20 3.10
CA PHE A 100 -5.52 6.63 2.79
C PHE A 100 -6.94 7.18 2.90
N ASP A 101 -7.02 8.45 3.26
CA ASP A 101 -8.26 9.23 3.25
C ASP A 101 -8.32 10.06 1.97
N LEU A 102 -9.49 10.12 1.36
CA LEU A 102 -9.76 10.89 0.17
C LEU A 102 -11.00 11.76 0.40
N GLU A 103 -10.84 13.07 0.29
CA GLU A 103 -11.94 14.01 0.28
C GLU A 103 -12.11 14.60 -1.13
N VAL A 104 -13.33 14.61 -1.64
CA VAL A 104 -13.65 15.14 -2.97
C VAL A 104 -14.79 16.15 -2.90
N LYS A 105 -14.57 17.32 -3.52
CA LYS A 105 -15.58 18.36 -3.68
C LYS A 105 -15.69 18.80 -5.13
N ARG A 106 -16.93 18.99 -5.58
CA ARG A 106 -17.22 19.54 -6.91
C ARG A 106 -17.16 21.08 -6.87
N LYS A 107 -16.28 21.69 -7.68
CA LYS A 107 -16.19 23.15 -7.88
C LYS A 107 -16.32 23.47 -9.37
N LYS A 108 -17.32 24.25 -9.77
CA LYS A 108 -17.54 24.66 -11.17
C LYS A 108 -17.46 23.49 -12.17
N ARG A 109 -18.13 22.37 -11.87
CA ARG A 109 -18.13 21.10 -12.64
C ARG A 109 -16.80 20.33 -12.67
N LYS A 110 -15.77 20.75 -11.94
CA LYS A 110 -14.53 20.00 -11.76
C LYS A 110 -14.51 19.32 -10.40
N LEU A 111 -13.99 18.11 -10.33
CA LEU A 111 -13.67 17.45 -9.07
C LEU A 111 -12.35 18.03 -8.55
N VAL A 112 -12.36 18.46 -7.29
CA VAL A 112 -11.18 18.87 -6.55
C VAL A 112 -11.05 17.91 -5.39
N ALA A 113 -9.88 17.30 -5.25
CA ALA A 113 -9.63 16.30 -4.23
C ALA A 113 -8.46 16.72 -3.34
N TRP A 114 -8.45 16.20 -2.11
CA TRP A 114 -7.35 16.29 -1.17
C TRP A 114 -7.44 15.09 -0.21
N GLY A 115 -6.49 14.99 0.71
CA GLY A 115 -6.39 13.88 1.64
C GLY A 115 -4.95 13.56 1.97
N ASP A 116 -4.75 12.40 2.57
CA ASP A 116 -3.43 11.94 2.96
C ASP A 116 -3.35 10.42 3.08
N VAL A 117 -2.14 9.91 2.89
CA VAL A 117 -1.81 8.52 3.22
C VAL A 117 -1.51 8.42 4.72
N ARG A 118 -2.18 7.51 5.42
CA ARG A 118 -2.01 7.25 6.85
C ARG A 118 -1.09 6.06 7.06
N GLY A 119 0.04 6.32 7.70
CA GLY A 119 0.92 5.30 8.25
C GLY A 119 0.90 5.27 9.77
N VAL A 120 1.53 4.25 10.36
CA VAL A 120 1.55 4.03 11.82
C VAL A 120 2.13 5.23 12.59
N GLN A 121 3.13 5.91 12.02
CA GLN A 121 3.88 6.98 12.69
C GLN A 121 3.83 8.33 11.95
N ALA A 122 3.22 8.38 10.77
CA ALA A 122 3.25 9.57 9.92
C ALA A 122 2.02 9.63 9.00
N SER A 123 1.64 10.86 8.66
CA SER A 123 0.64 11.18 7.63
C SER A 123 1.35 11.88 6.46
N TYR A 124 1.04 11.46 5.24
CA TYR A 124 1.66 11.97 4.02
C TYR A 124 0.61 12.66 3.16
N LYS A 125 0.52 13.99 3.28
CA LYS A 125 -0.45 14.80 2.54
C LYS A 125 -0.24 14.67 1.02
N PHE A 126 -1.35 14.67 0.27
CA PHE A 126 -1.29 14.71 -1.19
C PHE A 126 -0.67 16.03 -1.66
N THR A 127 0.36 15.94 -2.49
CA THR A 127 0.94 17.08 -3.23
C THR A 127 0.31 17.21 -4.61
N SER A 128 -0.13 16.09 -5.18
CA SER A 128 -0.88 16.00 -6.42
C SER A 128 -1.96 14.94 -6.26
N VAL A 129 -3.18 15.23 -6.71
CA VAL A 129 -4.27 14.27 -6.76
C VAL A 129 -5.17 14.59 -7.96
N SER A 130 -5.51 13.55 -8.71
CA SER A 130 -6.39 13.62 -9.88
C SER A 130 -7.48 12.58 -9.71
N VAL A 131 -8.72 13.06 -9.65
CA VAL A 131 -9.92 12.23 -9.50
C VAL A 131 -10.82 12.43 -10.70
N THR A 132 -11.24 11.32 -11.29
CA THR A 132 -12.27 11.23 -12.31
C THR A 132 -13.25 10.15 -11.91
N GLU A 133 -14.36 10.01 -12.62
CA GLU A 133 -15.34 8.93 -12.38
C GLU A 133 -14.76 7.53 -12.57
N LYS A 134 -13.62 7.39 -13.26
CA LYS A 134 -12.98 6.09 -13.56
C LYS A 134 -11.65 5.89 -12.87
N HIS A 135 -10.90 6.95 -12.61
CA HIS A 135 -9.51 6.88 -12.18
C HIS A 135 -9.21 7.77 -10.99
N LEU A 136 -8.32 7.26 -10.14
CA LEU A 136 -7.68 7.99 -9.05
C LEU A 136 -6.17 7.89 -9.23
N LYS A 137 -5.49 9.03 -9.20
CA LYS A 137 -4.03 9.10 -9.11
C LYS A 137 -3.64 10.10 -8.05
N PHE A 138 -2.63 9.78 -7.25
CA PHE A 138 -2.06 10.75 -6.32
C PHE A 138 -0.57 10.54 -6.11
N SER A 139 0.08 11.59 -5.61
CA SER A 139 1.44 11.60 -5.08
C SER A 139 1.45 12.35 -3.76
N THR A 140 2.30 11.92 -2.83
CA THR A 140 2.42 12.56 -1.51
C THR A 140 3.65 13.47 -1.40
N GLY A 141 3.66 14.31 -0.36
CA GLY A 141 4.89 14.95 0.12
C GLY A 141 5.88 13.93 0.68
N LYS A 142 7.15 14.34 0.81
CA LYS A 142 8.19 13.56 1.48
C LYS A 142 8.16 13.81 2.98
N VAL A 143 8.15 12.74 3.77
CA VAL A 143 8.34 12.79 5.24
C VAL A 143 9.42 11.79 5.60
N GLY A 144 10.54 12.27 6.18
CA GLY A 144 11.70 11.41 6.49
C GLY A 144 12.24 10.64 5.27
N GLY A 145 12.29 11.29 4.10
CA GLY A 145 12.72 10.66 2.84
C GLY A 145 11.69 9.74 2.17
N VAL A 146 10.58 9.43 2.85
CA VAL A 146 9.52 8.54 2.36
C VAL A 146 8.43 9.32 1.63
N SER A 147 8.00 8.84 0.46
CA SER A 147 6.82 9.32 -0.26
C SER A 147 6.08 8.17 -0.95
N TYR A 148 4.84 8.43 -1.36
CA TYR A 148 3.97 7.45 -2.01
C TYR A 148 3.39 7.99 -3.31
N ASP A 149 3.22 7.10 -4.28
CA ASP A 149 2.44 7.33 -5.50
C ASP A 149 1.40 6.23 -5.68
N PHE A 150 0.23 6.61 -6.18
CA PHE A 150 -0.86 5.69 -6.48
C PHE A 150 -1.44 5.94 -7.87
N ASP A 151 -1.78 4.84 -8.55
CA ASP A 151 -2.51 4.87 -9.82
C ASP A 151 -3.54 3.73 -9.80
N GLY A 152 -4.82 4.07 -9.91
CA GLY A 152 -5.90 3.11 -9.81
C GLY A 152 -7.16 3.51 -10.56
N LYS A 153 -8.17 2.64 -10.48
CA LYS A 153 -9.49 2.84 -11.05
C LYS A 153 -10.60 2.46 -10.08
N PHE A 154 -11.67 3.24 -10.14
CA PHE A 154 -12.88 2.98 -9.35
C PHE A 154 -13.66 1.82 -9.96
N LEU A 155 -14.18 0.97 -9.09
CA LEU A 155 -15.06 -0.14 -9.41
C LEU A 155 -16.55 0.23 -9.24
N GLY A 156 -16.81 1.20 -8.34
CA GLY A 156 -18.14 1.78 -8.13
C GLY A 156 -18.39 3.06 -8.94
N ILE A 157 -19.66 3.45 -9.01
CA ILE A 157 -20.15 4.71 -9.61
C ILE A 157 -21.03 5.45 -8.60
N GLY A 158 -21.42 6.69 -8.84
CA GLY A 158 -22.33 7.42 -7.93
C GLY A 158 -21.70 7.83 -6.59
N ASP A 159 -22.53 8.11 -5.60
CA ASP A 159 -22.13 8.51 -4.25
C ASP A 159 -21.84 7.27 -3.41
N PHE A 160 -20.57 7.05 -3.06
CA PHE A 160 -20.15 5.80 -2.42
C PHE A 160 -20.71 5.66 -1.00
N ALA A 161 -20.94 6.78 -0.32
CA ALA A 161 -21.50 6.79 1.03
C ALA A 161 -22.98 6.39 1.06
N SER A 162 -23.73 6.70 0.01
CA SER A 162 -25.19 6.46 -0.04
C SER A 162 -25.58 5.07 -0.50
N GLN A 163 -24.67 4.34 -1.17
CA GLN A 163 -24.99 3.06 -1.80
C GLN A 163 -25.23 1.89 -0.82
N SER A 164 -25.34 2.15 0.49
CA SER A 164 -25.62 1.15 1.53
C SER A 164 -24.87 -0.17 1.30
N LEU A 165 -23.57 -0.03 1.03
CA LEU A 165 -22.76 -1.10 0.46
C LEU A 165 -22.38 -2.18 1.50
N GLY A 166 -22.78 -2.04 2.76
CA GLY A 166 -22.17 -2.78 3.85
C GLY A 166 -20.74 -2.30 4.10
N ASN A 167 -20.25 -2.52 5.31
CA ASN A 167 -18.86 -2.20 5.64
C ASN A 167 -17.97 -3.18 4.86
N GLY A 168 -17.21 -2.68 3.89
CA GLY A 168 -16.14 -3.48 3.31
C GLY A 168 -16.14 -3.72 1.79
N ASN A 169 -16.87 -2.94 0.99
CA ASN A 169 -16.90 -3.19 -0.44
C ASN A 169 -15.64 -2.75 -1.18
N LEU A 170 -15.22 -3.56 -2.15
CA LEU A 170 -14.13 -3.27 -3.06
C LEU A 170 -14.58 -2.19 -4.05
N MET A 171 -14.13 -0.97 -3.84
CA MET A 171 -14.53 0.19 -4.63
C MET A 171 -13.41 0.75 -5.50
N LEU A 172 -12.18 0.27 -5.29
CA LEU A 172 -11.00 0.78 -5.97
C LEU A 172 -9.99 -0.35 -6.14
N GLU A 173 -9.32 -0.37 -7.28
CA GLU A 173 -8.14 -1.21 -7.49
C GLU A 173 -7.02 -0.40 -8.11
N GLY A 174 -5.77 -0.70 -7.76
CA GLY A 174 -4.65 0.02 -8.31
C GLY A 174 -3.32 -0.41 -7.73
N THR A 175 -2.30 0.37 -8.06
CA THR A 175 -0.92 0.09 -7.69
C THR A 175 -0.39 1.21 -6.80
N LEU A 176 -0.06 0.86 -5.56
CA LEU A 176 0.58 1.74 -4.59
C LEU A 176 2.10 1.52 -4.61
N ARG A 177 2.85 2.60 -4.79
CA ARG A 177 4.31 2.60 -4.85
C ARG A 177 4.86 3.42 -3.69
N LYS A 178 5.87 2.89 -3.00
CA LYS A 178 6.62 3.60 -1.96
C LYS A 178 8.01 3.94 -2.46
N PHE A 179 8.43 5.15 -2.16
CA PHE A 179 9.77 5.65 -2.46
C PHE A 179 10.46 6.00 -1.14
N VAL A 180 11.76 5.69 -1.06
CA VAL A 180 12.65 6.10 0.03
C VAL A 180 13.83 6.80 -0.64
N ASP A 181 14.04 8.06 -0.29
CA ASP A 181 15.08 8.93 -0.88
C ASP A 181 15.00 8.99 -2.41
N GLY A 182 13.78 8.95 -2.94
CA GLY A 182 13.50 8.96 -4.38
C GLY A 182 13.67 7.62 -5.09
N LYS A 183 14.17 6.58 -4.42
CA LYS A 183 14.25 5.23 -4.97
C LYS A 183 12.98 4.45 -4.67
N LYS A 184 12.39 3.81 -5.68
CA LYS A 184 11.24 2.91 -5.49
C LYS A 184 11.68 1.68 -4.68
N VAL A 185 11.04 1.45 -3.53
CA VAL A 185 11.34 0.31 -2.64
C VAL A 185 10.17 -0.67 -2.52
N MET A 186 8.97 -0.25 -2.91
CA MET A 186 7.76 -1.07 -2.85
C MET A 186 6.87 -0.76 -4.05
N ASP A 187 6.23 -1.80 -4.57
CA ASP A 187 5.27 -1.72 -5.67
C ASP A 187 4.21 -2.81 -5.44
N VAL A 188 3.01 -2.41 -4.99
CA VAL A 188 1.95 -3.33 -4.58
C VAL A 188 0.68 -3.02 -5.35
N SER A 189 0.26 -3.97 -6.18
CA SER A 189 -1.06 -3.97 -6.79
C SER A 189 -2.08 -4.61 -5.85
N THR A 190 -3.11 -3.87 -5.46
CA THR A 190 -4.13 -4.36 -4.54
C THR A 190 -5.49 -3.69 -4.79
N SER A 191 -6.53 -4.34 -4.27
CA SER A 191 -7.87 -3.77 -4.20
C SER A 191 -8.05 -3.10 -2.84
N PHE A 192 -8.85 -2.04 -2.82
CA PHE A 192 -9.12 -1.25 -1.64
C PHE A 192 -10.58 -1.37 -1.25
N VAL A 193 -10.73 -1.67 0.03
CA VAL A 193 -11.98 -1.70 0.76
C VAL A 193 -12.34 -0.27 1.15
N TYR A 194 -13.55 0.15 0.81
CA TYR A 194 -14.07 1.47 1.13
C TYR A 194 -14.79 1.47 2.48
N PHE A 195 -14.53 2.52 3.25
CA PHE A 195 -15.29 2.91 4.43
C PHE A 195 -15.73 4.36 4.28
N PRO A 196 -17.00 4.70 4.58
CA PRO A 196 -17.43 6.08 4.62
C PRO A 196 -16.61 6.83 5.67
N GLY A 197 -15.96 7.92 5.25
CA GLY A 197 -15.18 8.78 6.15
C GLY A 197 -16.07 9.35 7.25
N CYS A 198 -15.52 9.46 8.46
CA CYS A 198 -16.22 9.99 9.64
C CYS A 198 -16.41 11.51 9.59
#